data_AF-A0A3N5LLX7-F1
#
_entry.id   AF-A0A3N5LLX7-F1
#
_cell.length_a   1.000
_cell.length_b   1.000
_cell.length_c   1.000
_cell.angle_alpha   90.00
_cell.angle_beta   90.00
_cell.angle_gamma   90.00
#
_symmetry.space_group_name_H-M   'P 1'
#
loop_
_entity.id
_entity.type
_entity.pdbx_description
1 polymer ?
#
loop_
_entity_poly.entity_id
_entity_poly.type
_entity_poly.pdbx_seq_one_letter_code
_entity_poly.pdbx_strand_id
1 'polypeptide(L)'
;MSEETYHHTVRELSDQIVDAQTGIRVLNAVKWDEAVREEFFAAGCVRQPAVDAAYYEARPLGFDADDLRERFRTIEGEVRARLGPVSSAGTMMRYMCEQFRLAVDMLEARGTDGFAAASGLLYGTPADVLHVGGPT
;
A
#
# COMPACT_ATOMS: atom_id res chain seq x y z
N MET A 1 1.13 -4.08 -32.51
CA MET A 1 0.23 -3.09 -31.90
C MET A 1 0.61 -1.73 -32.48
N SER A 2 -0.35 -0.94 -32.97
CA SER A 2 -0.04 0.44 -33.41
C SER A 2 0.25 1.32 -32.19
N GLU A 3 0.96 2.43 -32.39
CA GLU A 3 1.35 3.36 -31.32
C GLU A 3 0.11 3.94 -30.61
N GLU A 4 -0.91 4.32 -31.36
CA GLU A 4 -2.19 4.80 -30.83
C GLU A 4 -2.90 3.74 -29.96
N THR A 5 -2.97 2.49 -30.43
CA THR A 5 -3.57 1.39 -29.64
C THR A 5 -2.74 1.06 -28.39
N TYR A 6 -1.42 1.21 -28.45
CA TYR A 6 -0.55 1.04 -27.29
C TYR A 6 -0.83 2.11 -26.22
N HIS A 7 -0.82 3.39 -26.59
CA HIS A 7 -1.09 4.48 -25.65
C HIS A 7 -2.49 4.40 -25.03
N HIS A 8 -3.48 4.02 -25.83
CA HIS A 8 -4.83 3.79 -25.32
C HIS A 8 -4.86 2.64 -24.30
N THR A 9 -4.21 1.52 -24.60
CA THR A 9 -4.11 0.37 -23.67
C THR A 9 -3.41 0.75 -22.37
N VAL A 10 -2.31 1.52 -22.45
CA VAL A 10 -1.60 2.03 -21.27
C VAL A 10 -2.52 2.90 -20.42
N ARG A 11 -3.28 3.80 -21.04
CA ARG A 11 -4.23 4.66 -20.31
C ARG A 11 -5.30 3.86 -19.59
N GLU A 12 -5.97 2.94 -20.28
CA GLU A 12 -7.02 2.10 -19.69
C GLU A 12 -6.50 1.31 -18.47
N LEU A 13 -5.32 0.70 -18.58
CA LEU A 13 -4.71 -0.06 -17.49
C LEU A 13 -4.31 0.85 -16.31
N SER A 14 -3.82 2.05 -16.61
CA SER A 14 -3.50 3.05 -15.57
C SER A 14 -4.76 3.49 -14.83
N ASP A 15 -5.85 3.75 -15.54
CA ASP A 15 -7.12 4.17 -14.95
C ASP A 15 -7.67 3.06 -14.03
N GLN A 16 -7.56 1.78 -14.43
CA GLN A 16 -7.93 0.65 -13.57
C GLN A 16 -7.12 0.58 -12.27
N ILE A 17 -5.80 0.85 -12.32
CA ILE A 17 -4.93 0.90 -11.13
C ILE A 17 -5.35 2.05 -10.22
N VAL A 18 -5.59 3.24 -10.78
CA VAL A 18 -6.04 4.42 -10.03
C VAL A 18 -7.37 4.16 -9.34
N ASP A 19 -8.32 3.55 -10.04
CA ASP A 19 -9.63 3.19 -9.48
C ASP A 19 -9.51 2.15 -8.36
N ALA A 20 -8.62 1.17 -8.51
CA ALA A 20 -8.37 0.16 -7.49
C ALA A 20 -7.74 0.78 -6.23
N GLN A 21 -6.72 1.62 -6.38
CA GLN A 21 -6.00 2.20 -5.23
C GLN A 21 -6.76 3.32 -4.51
N THR A 22 -7.80 3.89 -5.11
CA THR A 22 -8.57 5.01 -4.53
C THR A 22 -9.17 4.70 -3.15
N GLY A 23 -9.51 3.42 -2.89
CA GLY A 23 -9.99 2.97 -1.58
C GLY A 23 -8.92 2.85 -0.49
N ILE A 24 -7.64 2.77 -0.87
CA ILE A 24 -6.53 2.56 0.05
C ILE A 24 -6.15 3.90 0.71
N ARG A 25 -6.75 4.16 1.87
CA ARG A 25 -6.49 5.37 2.65
C ARG A 25 -5.63 5.06 3.88
N VAL A 26 -4.33 4.89 3.66
CA VAL A 26 -3.35 4.47 4.71
C VAL A 26 -3.51 5.30 5.98
N LEU A 27 -3.49 6.63 5.89
CA LEU A 27 -3.60 7.51 7.07
C LEU A 27 -4.91 7.33 7.82
N ASN A 28 -6.02 7.11 7.11
CA ASN A 28 -7.32 6.87 7.76
C ASN A 28 -7.38 5.47 8.40
N ALA A 29 -6.65 4.51 7.86
CA ALA A 29 -6.60 3.16 8.40
C ALA A 29 -5.71 3.08 9.66
N VAL A 30 -4.66 3.88 9.78
CA VAL A 30 -3.73 3.80 10.93
C VAL A 30 -3.96 4.87 12.00
N LYS A 31 -4.89 5.81 11.78
CA LYS A 31 -5.16 6.88 12.76
C LYS A 31 -5.65 6.29 14.08
N TRP A 32 -5.24 6.93 15.17
CA TRP A 32 -5.71 6.61 16.50
C TRP A 32 -6.92 7.46 16.89
N ASP A 33 -7.70 6.94 17.82
CA ASP A 33 -8.72 7.72 18.49
C ASP A 33 -8.07 8.74 19.42
N GLU A 34 -8.83 9.77 19.75
CA GLU A 34 -8.34 10.90 20.53
C GLU A 34 -7.78 10.49 21.90
N ALA A 35 -8.45 9.55 22.59
CA ALA A 35 -8.00 9.07 23.89
C ALA A 35 -6.61 8.41 23.84
N VAL A 36 -6.36 7.58 22.81
CA VAL A 36 -5.04 6.94 22.62
C VAL A 36 -3.95 7.99 22.40
N ARG A 37 -4.26 9.02 21.61
CA ARG A 37 -3.36 10.15 21.34
C ARG A 37 -3.06 10.90 22.64
N GLU A 38 -4.08 11.27 23.40
CA GLU A 38 -3.94 11.99 24.66
C GLU A 38 -3.12 11.21 25.68
N GLU A 39 -3.39 9.90 25.84
CA GLU A 39 -2.64 9.03 26.75
C GLU A 39 -1.16 8.88 26.35
N PHE A 40 -0.88 8.77 25.04
CA PHE A 40 0.49 8.69 24.53
C PHE A 40 1.29 9.95 24.87
N PHE A 41 0.70 11.13 24.68
CA PHE A 41 1.34 12.41 25.03
C PHE A 41 1.42 12.63 26.55
N ALA A 42 0.39 12.25 27.31
CA ALA A 42 0.42 12.32 28.78
C ALA A 42 1.51 11.42 29.37
N ALA A 43 1.86 10.32 28.69
CA ALA A 43 2.97 9.44 29.02
C ALA A 43 4.35 10.00 28.59
N GLY A 44 4.44 11.19 28.00
CA GLY A 44 5.69 11.78 27.53
C GLY A 44 6.30 11.04 26.33
N CYS A 45 5.50 10.34 25.52
CA CYS A 45 5.94 9.61 24.33
C CYS A 45 6.94 8.47 24.60
N VAL A 46 7.06 7.97 25.85
CA VAL A 46 8.01 6.91 26.22
C VAL A 46 7.40 5.50 26.27
N ARG A 47 6.08 5.41 26.19
CA ARG A 47 5.34 4.13 26.18
C ARG A 47 4.60 4.00 24.87
N GLN A 48 4.62 2.80 24.29
CA GLN A 48 3.84 2.54 23.09
C GLN A 48 2.33 2.68 23.37
N PRO A 49 1.56 3.22 22.41
CA PRO A 49 0.11 3.30 22.52
C PRO A 49 -0.51 1.90 22.56
N ALA A 50 -1.62 1.74 23.27
CA ALA A 50 -2.34 0.47 23.41
C ALA A 50 -3.20 0.18 22.16
N VAL A 51 -2.56 -0.01 21.00
CA VAL A 51 -3.19 -0.25 19.69
C VAL A 51 -2.74 -1.59 19.10
N ASP A 52 -3.26 -2.67 19.66
CA ASP A 52 -3.02 -4.04 19.23
C ASP A 52 -4.01 -4.51 18.14
N ALA A 53 -3.95 -5.79 17.79
CA ALA A 53 -4.88 -6.38 16.82
C ALA A 53 -6.35 -6.20 17.24
N ALA A 54 -6.67 -6.39 18.53
CA ALA A 54 -8.03 -6.24 19.05
C ALA A 54 -8.53 -4.80 18.91
N TYR A 55 -7.66 -3.80 19.07
CA TYR A 55 -7.98 -2.40 18.78
C TYR A 55 -8.40 -2.21 17.31
N TYR A 56 -7.73 -2.84 16.36
CA TYR A 56 -8.03 -2.68 14.93
C TYR A 56 -9.17 -3.58 14.44
N GLU A 57 -9.47 -4.70 15.09
CA GLU A 57 -10.66 -5.53 14.80
C GLU A 57 -11.96 -4.74 14.95
N ALA A 58 -12.04 -3.86 15.95
CA ALA A 58 -13.18 -2.96 16.15
C ALA A 58 -13.26 -1.81 15.12
N ARG A 59 -12.24 -1.68 14.25
CA ARG A 59 -12.06 -0.57 13.29
C ARG A 59 -11.74 -1.14 11.90
N PRO A 60 -12.74 -1.75 11.23
CA PRO A 60 -12.55 -2.45 9.97
C PRO A 60 -12.02 -1.51 8.88
N LEU A 61 -11.33 -2.09 7.90
CA LEU A 61 -10.88 -1.36 6.72
C LEU A 61 -12.09 -0.85 5.92
N GLY A 62 -11.90 0.27 5.21
CA GLY A 62 -12.91 0.82 4.31
C GLY A 62 -13.03 0.06 2.98
N PHE A 63 -12.39 -1.10 2.88
CA PHE A 63 -12.35 -1.97 1.71
C PHE A 63 -12.18 -3.43 2.18
N ASP A 64 -12.53 -4.37 1.33
CA ASP A 64 -12.23 -5.79 1.51
C ASP A 64 -10.81 -6.09 1.00
N ALA A 65 -9.97 -6.67 1.86
CA ALA A 65 -8.57 -6.92 1.55
C ALA A 65 -8.38 -8.06 0.54
N ASP A 66 -9.22 -9.10 0.60
CA ASP A 66 -9.17 -10.24 -0.32
C ASP A 66 -9.57 -9.80 -1.73
N ASP A 67 -10.69 -9.09 -1.84
CA ASP A 67 -11.17 -8.56 -3.12
C ASP A 67 -10.15 -7.62 -3.76
N LEU A 68 -9.55 -6.72 -2.96
CA LEU A 68 -8.61 -5.74 -3.48
C LEU A 68 -7.29 -6.37 -3.90
N ARG A 69 -6.78 -7.37 -3.16
CA ARG A 69 -5.60 -8.15 -3.58
C ARG A 69 -5.86 -8.85 -4.91
N GLU A 70 -7.02 -9.47 -5.06
CA GLU A 70 -7.37 -10.18 -6.28
C GLU A 70 -7.56 -9.24 -7.47
N ARG A 71 -8.15 -8.07 -7.24
CA ARG A 71 -8.26 -7.01 -8.26
C ARG A 71 -6.89 -6.58 -8.78
N PHE A 72 -5.90 -6.36 -7.92
CA PHE A 72 -4.54 -6.03 -8.37
C PHE A 72 -3.85 -7.18 -9.11
N ARG A 73 -4.05 -8.44 -8.69
CA ARG A 73 -3.53 -9.61 -9.43
C ARG A 73 -4.12 -9.70 -10.82
N THR A 74 -5.43 -9.44 -10.95
CA THR A 74 -6.13 -9.42 -12.23
C THR A 74 -5.55 -8.34 -13.15
N ILE A 75 -5.42 -7.11 -12.67
CA ILE A 75 -4.81 -6.00 -13.43
C ILE A 75 -3.38 -6.34 -13.85
N GLU A 76 -2.57 -6.95 -12.96
CA GLU A 76 -1.20 -7.37 -13.29
C GLU A 76 -1.18 -8.39 -14.44
N GLY A 77 -2.12 -9.35 -14.43
CA GLY A 77 -2.32 -10.31 -15.51
C GLY A 77 -2.69 -9.64 -16.83
N GLU A 78 -3.60 -8.67 -16.81
CA GLU A 78 -3.99 -7.89 -17.99
C GLU A 78 -2.82 -7.08 -18.55
N VAL A 79 -2.03 -6.43 -17.69
CA VAL A 79 -0.82 -5.71 -18.09
C VAL A 79 0.15 -6.64 -18.83
N ARG A 80 0.40 -7.85 -18.30
CA ARG A 80 1.26 -8.85 -18.95
C ARG A 80 0.69 -9.29 -20.31
N ALA A 81 -0.61 -9.57 -20.38
CA ALA A 81 -1.26 -10.06 -21.58
C ALA A 81 -1.31 -9.00 -22.70
N ARG A 82 -1.58 -7.74 -22.37
CA ARG A 82 -1.85 -6.68 -23.34
C ARG A 82 -0.61 -5.89 -23.76
N LEU A 83 0.33 -5.64 -22.83
CA LEU A 83 1.56 -4.86 -23.11
C LEU A 83 2.78 -5.75 -23.37
N GLY A 84 2.69 -7.05 -23.05
CA GLY A 84 3.79 -7.99 -23.19
C GLY A 84 4.86 -7.86 -22.09
N PRO A 85 5.85 -8.77 -22.08
CA PRO A 85 6.81 -8.88 -20.98
C PRO A 85 7.84 -7.74 -20.93
N VAL A 86 8.17 -7.13 -22.08
CA VAL A 86 9.27 -6.15 -22.23
C VAL A 86 8.82 -4.69 -22.26
N SER A 87 7.53 -4.40 -22.08
CA SER A 87 7.04 -3.01 -21.99
C SER A 87 7.55 -2.36 -20.69
N SER A 88 8.23 -1.22 -20.80
CA SER A 88 8.67 -0.43 -19.64
C SER A 88 7.50 0.10 -18.83
N ALA A 89 6.44 0.60 -19.49
CA ALA A 89 5.20 0.99 -18.84
C ALA A 89 4.54 -0.20 -18.13
N GLY A 90 4.52 -1.37 -18.78
CA GLY A 90 4.03 -2.61 -18.17
C GLY A 90 4.83 -3.01 -16.94
N THR A 91 6.16 -2.91 -16.96
CA THR A 91 7.01 -3.17 -15.79
C THR A 91 6.66 -2.25 -14.62
N MET A 92 6.52 -0.95 -14.87
CA MET A 92 6.16 0.01 -13.81
C MET A 92 4.75 -0.26 -13.26
N MET A 93 3.76 -0.54 -14.12
CA MET A 93 2.39 -0.84 -13.69
C MET A 93 2.31 -2.09 -12.82
N ARG A 94 3.05 -3.15 -13.15
CA ARG A 94 3.12 -4.37 -12.31
C ARG A 94 3.77 -4.07 -10.96
N TYR A 95 4.85 -3.29 -10.96
CA TYR A 95 5.48 -2.84 -9.72
C TYR A 95 4.48 -2.06 -8.85
N MET A 96 3.71 -1.13 -9.42
CA MET A 96 2.66 -0.42 -8.68
C MET A 96 1.60 -1.37 -8.10
N CYS A 97 1.14 -2.37 -8.86
CA CYS A 97 0.19 -3.38 -8.35
C CYS A 97 0.79 -4.17 -7.17
N GLU A 98 2.07 -4.51 -7.22
CA GLU A 98 2.78 -5.15 -6.11
C GLU A 98 2.85 -4.25 -4.88
N GLN A 99 3.23 -2.97 -5.04
CA GLN A 99 3.27 -2.02 -3.93
C GLN A 99 1.90 -1.84 -3.27
N PHE A 100 0.82 -1.77 -4.05
CA PHE A 100 -0.53 -1.66 -3.47
C PHE A 100 -0.99 -2.94 -2.76
N ARG A 101 -0.65 -4.13 -3.26
CA ARG A 101 -0.92 -5.39 -2.53
C ARG A 101 -0.18 -5.42 -1.20
N LEU A 102 1.09 -5.02 -1.19
CA LEU A 102 1.87 -4.92 0.03
C LEU A 102 1.29 -3.88 1.02
N ALA A 103 0.74 -2.77 0.52
CA ALA A 103 0.00 -1.81 1.35
C ALA A 103 -1.29 -2.42 1.93
N VAL A 104 -2.00 -3.25 1.16
CA VAL A 104 -3.17 -4.00 1.67
C VAL A 104 -2.74 -4.97 2.78
N ASP A 105 -1.68 -5.74 2.57
CA ASP A 105 -1.14 -6.68 3.58
C ASP A 105 -0.70 -5.94 4.86
N MET A 106 -0.02 -4.80 4.69
CA MET A 106 0.33 -3.92 5.82
C MET A 106 -0.91 -3.48 6.60
N LEU A 107 -1.95 -3.01 5.91
CA LEU A 107 -3.17 -2.50 6.54
C LEU A 107 -4.03 -3.60 7.17
N GLU A 108 -4.01 -4.81 6.66
CA GLU A 108 -4.66 -5.96 7.29
C GLU A 108 -3.93 -6.38 8.56
N ALA A 109 -2.59 -6.30 8.57
CA ALA A 109 -1.75 -6.67 9.70
C ALA A 109 -1.65 -5.60 10.81
N ARG A 110 -2.46 -4.52 10.77
CA ARG A 110 -2.45 -3.44 11.79
C ARG A 110 -2.59 -4.00 13.20
N GLY A 111 -1.75 -3.52 14.12
CA GLY A 111 -1.72 -3.97 15.51
C GLY A 111 -0.96 -5.28 15.74
N THR A 112 -0.29 -5.81 14.72
CA THR A 112 0.59 -6.98 14.80
C THR A 112 1.99 -6.64 14.28
N ASP A 113 2.97 -7.52 14.55
CA ASP A 113 4.34 -7.37 14.03
C ASP A 113 4.40 -7.39 12.48
N GLY A 114 3.40 -8.00 11.82
CA GLY A 114 3.29 -8.04 10.36
C GLY A 114 3.17 -6.65 9.73
N PHE A 115 2.56 -5.68 10.45
CA PHE A 115 2.48 -4.29 10.00
C PHE A 115 3.88 -3.69 9.79
N ALA A 116 4.78 -3.87 10.77
CA ALA A 116 6.12 -3.30 10.71
C ALA A 116 6.96 -3.94 9.60
N ALA A 117 6.82 -5.26 9.39
CA ALA A 117 7.50 -5.97 8.31
C ALA A 117 7.08 -5.44 6.92
N ALA A 118 5.78 -5.33 6.67
CA ALA A 118 5.26 -4.83 5.40
C ALA A 118 5.56 -3.33 5.20
N SER A 119 5.43 -2.52 6.25
CA SER A 119 5.82 -1.09 6.24
C SER A 119 7.30 -0.92 5.92
N GLY A 120 8.17 -1.77 6.46
CA GLY A 120 9.61 -1.75 6.16
C GLY A 120 9.91 -1.99 4.69
N LEU A 121 9.16 -2.88 4.04
CA LEU A 121 9.30 -3.13 2.60
C LEU A 121 8.80 -1.97 1.73
N LEU A 122 7.77 -1.23 2.17
CA LEU A 122 7.19 -0.10 1.44
C LEU A 122 7.97 1.21 1.60
N TYR A 123 8.38 1.51 2.84
CA TYR A 123 8.87 2.82 3.24
C TYR A 123 10.30 2.79 3.77
N GLY A 124 10.90 1.61 3.87
CA GLY A 124 12.18 1.40 4.52
C GLY A 124 12.07 1.28 6.03
N THR A 125 13.19 0.97 6.67
CA THR A 125 13.32 0.83 8.12
C THR A 125 14.17 1.95 8.70
N PRO A 126 14.05 2.25 10.01
CA PRO A 126 14.95 3.20 10.68
C PRO A 126 16.43 2.76 10.67
N ALA A 127 16.71 1.48 10.40
CA ALA A 127 18.06 0.96 10.25
C ALA A 127 18.61 1.12 8.82
N ASP A 128 17.76 1.50 7.86
CA ASP A 128 18.19 1.75 6.49
C ASP A 128 19.08 2.98 6.49
N VAL A 129 20.30 2.81 6.00
CA VAL A 129 21.30 3.87 6.02
C VAL A 129 20.93 4.91 4.97
N LEU A 130 20.21 5.95 5.39
CA LEU A 130 20.13 7.19 4.62
C LEU A 130 21.51 7.86 4.67
N HIS A 131 22.31 7.70 3.62
CA HIS A 131 23.58 8.42 3.54
C HIS A 131 23.30 9.93 3.45
N VAL A 132 23.93 10.71 4.32
CA VAL A 132 23.94 12.18 4.20
C VAL A 132 24.57 12.53 2.84
N GLY A 133 23.77 13.04 1.91
CA GLY A 133 24.18 13.37 0.53
C GLY A 133 23.68 12.43 -0.57
N GLY A 134 22.78 11.48 -0.27
CA GLY A 134 22.05 10.72 -1.31
C GLY A 134 21.13 11.62 -2.16
N PRO A 135 20.74 11.20 -3.38
CA PRO A 135 19.87 11.99 -4.24
C PRO A 135 18.52 12.25 -3.53
N THR A 136 18.14 13.53 -3.49
CA THR A 136 16.83 14.02 -3.05
C THR A 136 15.75 13.73 -4.08
#